data_AF-A0A956P4J0-F1
#
_entry.id   AF-A0A956P4J0-F1
#
_cell.length_a   1.000
_cell.length_b   1.000
_cell.length_c   1.000
_cell.angle_alpha   90.00
_cell.angle_beta   90.00
_cell.angle_gamma   90.00
#
_symmetry.space_group_name_H-M   'P 1'
#
loop_
_entity.id
_entity.type
_entity.pdbx_description
1 polymer ?
#
loop_
_entity_poly.entity_id
_entity_poly.type
_entity_poly.pdbx_seq_one_letter_code
_entity_poly.pdbx_strand_id
1 'polypeptide(L)'
;MNGDSAPDILVGPPLDSNNGSESGSATIYSGSDGLAIFNIDGAAAKYALGMSVGGIDDVDGDQIADFIIGVPFDDSPSANGGTASVYSGQTKTVLFTASATADEDHLGWSVSSAGDVNGDDVPDFVVGAPEDATFSPKREGYAKVFSGATGGLLFTFDGDANGDYFGWSVSSAGDVNRDGHDDVIVGADQFASGPGAGGTGYARVFSGLDGALLYHLTGDAAGDRFGSAVAGVEDVNGDGFDDFAVGAPRTQSGTSGYVRVFSGATGAVLHEFVGFGDGDRFGIALAAAGDLDGD
;
A
#
# COMPACT_ATOMS: atom_id res chain seq x y z
N MET A 1 15.66 -1.98 15.72
CA MET A 1 14.93 -1.21 16.77
C MET A 1 15.02 -1.86 18.17
N ASN A 2 16.22 -2.31 18.55
CA ASN A 2 16.67 -2.53 19.94
C ASN A 2 18.09 -1.92 20.15
N GLY A 3 18.57 -1.14 19.17
CA GLY A 3 19.93 -0.57 19.11
C GLY A 3 21.02 -1.49 18.54
N ASP A 4 20.68 -2.67 17.99
CA ASP A 4 21.66 -3.65 17.48
C ASP A 4 22.10 -3.44 16.02
N SER A 5 21.59 -2.41 15.35
CA SER A 5 21.83 -2.10 13.93
C SER A 5 21.30 -3.15 12.93
N ALA A 6 20.61 -4.20 13.40
CA ALA A 6 19.94 -5.16 12.52
C ALA A 6 18.55 -4.63 12.13
N PRO A 7 18.12 -4.79 10.86
CA PRO A 7 16.74 -4.55 10.45
C PRO A 7 15.77 -5.47 11.21
N ASP A 8 14.66 -4.93 11.69
CA ASP A 8 13.61 -5.70 12.38
C ASP A 8 12.46 -6.06 11.45
N ILE A 9 11.59 -6.98 11.90
CA ILE A 9 10.47 -7.50 11.13
C ILE A 9 9.16 -7.10 11.80
N LEU A 10 8.29 -6.39 11.09
CA LEU A 10 6.93 -6.07 11.51
C LEU A 10 5.95 -7.08 10.88
N VAL A 11 5.12 -7.71 11.72
CA VAL A 11 4.14 -8.72 11.28
C VAL A 11 2.77 -8.35 11.83
N GLY A 12 1.76 -8.28 10.97
CA GLY A 12 0.38 -8.07 11.34
C GLY A 12 -0.46 -9.33 11.17
N PRO A 13 -0.92 -9.98 12.26
CA PRO A 13 -1.97 -11.01 12.21
C PRO A 13 -3.37 -10.38 12.42
N PRO A 14 -4.07 -9.92 11.36
CA PRO A 14 -5.36 -9.21 11.49
C PRO A 14 -6.50 -10.02 12.11
N LEU A 15 -6.40 -11.36 12.11
CA LEU A 15 -7.42 -12.23 12.69
C LEU A 15 -7.11 -12.65 14.14
N ASP A 16 -6.04 -12.10 14.73
CA ASP A 16 -5.72 -12.33 16.13
C ASP A 16 -6.89 -11.90 17.03
N SER A 17 -7.09 -12.65 18.11
CA SER A 17 -8.27 -12.53 18.96
C SER A 17 -7.95 -12.26 20.43
N ASN A 18 -6.71 -11.86 20.73
CA ASN A 18 -6.23 -11.64 22.09
C ASN A 18 -7.02 -10.58 22.87
N ASN A 19 -7.66 -9.63 22.18
CA ASN A 19 -8.51 -8.60 22.78
C ASN A 19 -9.93 -8.51 22.16
N GLY A 20 -10.49 -9.68 21.81
CA GLY A 20 -11.80 -9.81 21.15
C GLY A 20 -11.66 -10.47 19.78
N SER A 21 -12.71 -11.13 19.27
CA SER A 21 -12.64 -11.88 18.01
C SER A 21 -12.16 -11.00 16.85
N GLU A 22 -11.07 -11.38 16.19
CA GLU A 22 -10.52 -10.68 15.01
C GLU A 22 -10.17 -9.21 15.30
N SER A 23 -9.76 -8.91 16.52
CA SER A 23 -9.24 -7.58 16.89
C SER A 23 -7.97 -7.23 16.11
N GLY A 24 -7.20 -8.24 15.75
CA GLY A 24 -5.90 -8.11 15.08
C GLY A 24 -4.79 -7.73 16.06
N SER A 25 -3.55 -7.90 15.63
CA SER A 25 -2.38 -7.39 16.34
C SER A 25 -1.26 -7.04 15.37
N ALA A 26 -0.22 -6.38 15.87
CA ALA A 26 1.02 -6.13 15.15
C ALA A 26 2.20 -6.37 16.09
N THR A 27 3.09 -7.27 15.69
CA THR A 27 4.28 -7.65 16.47
C THR A 27 5.55 -7.28 15.72
N ILE A 28 6.49 -6.67 16.43
CA ILE A 28 7.84 -6.41 15.95
C ILE A 28 8.75 -7.51 16.49
N TYR A 29 9.48 -8.17 15.60
CA TYR A 29 10.51 -9.15 15.92
C TYR A 29 11.89 -8.59 15.60
N SER A 30 12.82 -8.82 16.52
CA SER A 30 14.24 -8.54 16.34
C SER A 30 14.80 -9.32 15.16
N GLY A 31 15.45 -8.65 14.21
CA GLY A 31 16.08 -9.34 13.08
C GLY A 31 17.32 -10.15 13.48
N SER A 32 17.96 -9.82 14.60
CA SER A 32 19.20 -10.46 15.03
C SER A 32 18.97 -11.81 15.73
N ASP A 33 17.88 -11.95 16.48
CA ASP A 33 17.59 -13.14 17.29
C ASP A 33 16.16 -13.68 17.17
N GLY A 34 15.29 -13.02 16.41
CA GLY A 34 13.91 -13.43 16.16
C GLY A 34 12.98 -13.28 17.36
N LEU A 35 13.40 -12.60 18.44
CA LEU A 35 12.57 -12.39 19.61
C LEU A 35 11.59 -11.23 19.40
N ALA A 36 10.38 -11.36 19.94
CA ALA A 36 9.41 -10.27 19.92
C ALA A 36 9.90 -9.11 20.81
N ILE A 37 9.99 -7.91 20.23
CA ILE A 37 10.41 -6.67 20.90
C ILE A 37 9.20 -5.88 21.39
N PHE A 38 8.14 -5.85 20.59
CA PHE A 38 6.95 -5.04 20.86
C PHE A 38 5.71 -5.67 20.25
N ASN A 39 4.57 -5.54 20.91
CA ASN A 39 3.29 -6.03 20.43
C ASN A 39 2.20 -4.98 20.68
N ILE A 40 1.37 -4.76 19.68
CA ILE A 40 0.15 -3.94 19.75
C ILE A 40 -1.02 -4.87 19.50
N ASP A 41 -1.96 -4.92 20.43
CA ASP A 41 -3.23 -5.63 20.24
C ASP A 41 -4.30 -4.65 19.77
N GLY A 42 -5.20 -5.12 18.90
CA GLY A 42 -6.35 -4.36 18.44
C GLY A 42 -7.22 -3.88 19.60
N ALA A 43 -7.70 -2.64 19.50
CA ALA A 43 -8.45 -2.00 20.58
C ALA A 43 -9.82 -2.65 20.84
N ALA A 44 -10.43 -3.25 19.81
CA ALA A 44 -11.71 -3.95 19.89
C ALA A 44 -11.79 -5.09 18.87
N ALA A 45 -12.77 -5.98 19.06
CA ALA A 45 -13.07 -7.06 18.14
C ALA A 45 -13.37 -6.55 16.72
N LYS A 46 -12.91 -7.30 15.71
CA LYS A 46 -13.12 -7.09 14.26
C LYS A 46 -12.40 -5.91 13.63
N TYR A 47 -11.61 -5.15 14.38
CA TYR A 47 -10.86 -4.01 13.84
C TYR A 47 -9.77 -4.41 12.85
N ALA A 48 -9.32 -5.67 12.92
CA ALA A 48 -8.27 -6.23 12.07
C ALA A 48 -6.98 -5.40 12.08
N LEU A 49 -6.53 -4.96 13.27
CA LEU A 49 -5.25 -4.26 13.40
C LEU A 49 -4.13 -5.12 12.80
N GLY A 50 -3.27 -4.49 12.00
CA GLY A 50 -2.20 -5.20 11.29
C GLY A 50 -2.66 -5.87 10.00
N MET A 51 -3.85 -5.55 9.48
CA MET A 51 -4.27 -5.97 8.12
C MET A 51 -3.26 -5.52 7.08
N SER A 52 -2.72 -4.31 7.26
CA SER A 52 -1.61 -3.78 6.49
C SER A 52 -0.58 -3.16 7.44
N VAL A 53 0.69 -3.32 7.10
CA VAL A 53 1.82 -2.79 7.86
C VAL A 53 2.91 -2.33 6.89
N GLY A 54 3.68 -1.33 7.26
CA GLY A 54 4.81 -0.84 6.47
C GLY A 54 5.84 -0.10 7.31
N GLY A 55 7.10 -0.12 6.87
CA GLY A 55 8.10 0.87 7.32
C GLY A 55 7.92 2.17 6.54
N ILE A 56 8.20 3.30 7.17
CA ILE A 56 8.09 4.63 6.53
C ILE A 56 9.34 5.49 6.73
N ASP A 57 10.48 4.85 7.00
CA ASP A 57 11.74 5.51 7.39
C ASP A 57 11.56 6.45 8.59
N ASP A 58 12.54 7.30 8.89
CA ASP A 58 12.54 8.16 10.10
C ASP A 58 11.76 9.45 9.83
N VAL A 59 10.56 9.57 10.38
CA VAL A 59 9.69 10.74 10.19
C VAL A 59 9.71 11.70 11.38
N ASP A 60 10.18 11.27 12.55
CA ASP A 60 10.31 12.11 13.75
C ASP A 60 11.74 12.65 14.01
N GLY A 61 12.71 12.24 13.19
CA GLY A 61 14.08 12.72 13.18
C GLY A 61 14.96 12.13 14.28
N ASP A 62 14.55 11.02 14.88
CA ASP A 62 15.28 10.35 15.97
C ASP A 62 16.35 9.34 15.49
N GLN A 63 16.51 9.21 14.16
CA GLN A 63 17.41 8.30 13.44
C GLN A 63 17.06 6.82 13.55
N ILE A 64 15.86 6.50 14.02
CA ILE A 64 15.30 5.15 14.00
C ILE A 64 14.10 5.16 13.07
N ALA A 65 14.07 4.24 12.11
CA ALA A 65 12.95 4.13 11.19
C ALA A 65 11.62 3.89 11.95
N ASP A 66 10.58 4.57 11.48
CA ASP A 66 9.22 4.50 11.97
C ASP A 66 8.39 3.50 11.16
N PHE A 67 7.19 3.22 11.65
CA PHE A 67 6.31 2.24 11.03
C PHE A 67 4.85 2.66 11.08
N ILE A 68 4.09 2.19 10.09
CA ILE A 68 2.66 2.44 9.95
C ILE A 68 1.87 1.13 10.05
N ILE A 69 0.71 1.20 10.68
CA ILE A 69 -0.23 0.08 10.81
C ILE A 69 -1.62 0.54 10.40
N GLY A 70 -2.23 -0.21 9.49
CA GLY A 70 -3.61 -0.04 9.09
C GLY A 70 -4.59 -0.85 9.95
N VAL A 71 -5.77 -0.25 10.18
CA VAL A 71 -6.88 -0.80 10.96
C VAL A 71 -8.18 -0.50 10.19
N PRO A 72 -8.45 -1.19 9.08
CA PRO A 72 -9.50 -0.81 8.13
C PRO A 72 -10.91 -0.85 8.71
N PHE A 73 -11.16 -1.61 9.78
CA PHE A 73 -12.50 -1.72 10.38
C PHE A 73 -12.61 -0.98 11.71
N ASP A 74 -11.73 -0.01 11.97
CA ASP A 74 -11.88 0.87 13.12
C ASP A 74 -13.20 1.67 13.01
N ASP A 75 -13.99 1.65 14.08
CA ASP A 75 -15.31 2.28 14.18
C ASP A 75 -15.25 3.72 14.73
N SER A 76 -14.05 4.28 14.90
CA SER A 76 -13.84 5.63 15.41
C SER A 76 -13.01 6.47 14.45
N PRO A 77 -13.54 7.61 13.95
CA PRO A 77 -14.79 8.27 14.33
C PRO A 77 -16.05 7.79 13.58
N SER A 78 -15.91 6.96 12.54
CA SER A 78 -17.00 6.47 11.68
C SER A 78 -17.05 4.95 11.67
N ALA A 79 -18.24 4.37 11.49
CA ALA A 79 -18.45 2.93 11.53
C ALA A 79 -17.74 2.24 10.36
N ASN A 80 -16.86 1.26 10.65
CA ASN A 80 -15.93 0.66 9.69
C ASN A 80 -15.24 1.72 8.79
N GLY A 81 -15.02 2.93 9.31
CA GLY A 81 -14.33 3.97 8.57
C GLY A 81 -12.87 3.59 8.34
N GLY A 82 -12.26 3.02 9.37
CA GLY A 82 -10.87 2.63 9.35
C GLY A 82 -9.92 3.75 9.72
N THR A 83 -8.75 3.35 10.23
CA THR A 83 -7.65 4.23 10.58
C THR A 83 -6.31 3.67 10.12
N ALA A 84 -5.31 4.54 10.03
CA ALA A 84 -3.91 4.15 9.92
C ALA A 84 -3.09 5.00 10.88
N SER A 85 -2.24 4.37 11.69
CA SER A 85 -1.42 5.07 12.68
C SER A 85 0.07 4.85 12.42
N VAL A 86 0.80 5.95 12.48
CA VAL A 86 2.27 6.00 12.43
C VAL A 86 2.81 5.95 13.85
N TYR A 87 3.82 5.12 14.08
CA TYR A 87 4.44 4.88 15.36
C TYR A 87 5.93 5.16 15.27
N SER A 88 6.45 5.85 16.28
CA SER A 88 7.89 6.04 16.46
C SER A 88 8.58 4.70 16.64
N GLY A 89 9.62 4.44 15.87
CA GLY A 89 10.43 3.23 15.93
C GLY A 89 11.19 3.12 17.24
N GLN A 90 11.61 4.24 17.82
CA GLN A 90 12.34 4.27 19.09
C GLN A 90 11.42 4.15 20.30
N THR A 91 10.36 4.98 20.36
CA THR A 91 9.53 5.11 21.55
C THR A 91 8.29 4.21 21.53
N LYS A 92 7.92 3.70 20.35
CA LYS A 92 6.70 2.92 20.10
C LYS A 92 5.40 3.68 20.36
N THR A 93 5.47 5.00 20.49
CA THR A 93 4.28 5.85 20.65
C THR A 93 3.73 6.27 19.30
N VAL A 94 2.42 6.48 19.23
CA VAL A 94 1.75 7.04 18.05
C VAL A 94 2.26 8.47 17.81
N LEU A 95 2.75 8.73 16.60
CA LEU A 95 3.11 10.06 16.10
C LEU A 95 1.90 10.72 15.44
N PHE A 96 1.25 9.99 14.53
CA PHE A 96 0.08 10.46 13.77
C PHE A 96 -0.96 9.36 13.62
N THR A 97 -2.22 9.76 13.52
CA THR A 97 -3.33 8.87 13.16
C THR A 97 -4.15 9.53 12.06
N ALA A 98 -4.23 8.87 10.92
CA ALA A 98 -5.18 9.18 9.86
C ALA A 98 -6.48 8.40 10.11
N SER A 99 -7.61 9.08 10.00
CA SER A 99 -8.93 8.48 10.17
C SER A 99 -9.84 8.79 9.00
N ALA A 100 -10.65 7.82 8.60
CA ALA A 100 -11.75 8.09 7.70
C ALA A 100 -12.77 9.04 8.35
N THR A 101 -13.48 9.77 7.50
CA THR A 101 -14.55 10.67 7.94
C THR A 101 -15.93 10.14 7.57
N ALA A 102 -16.00 9.14 6.70
CA ALA A 102 -17.23 8.48 6.31
C ALA A 102 -17.22 7.02 6.79
N ASP A 103 -18.42 6.47 6.98
CA ASP A 103 -18.58 5.05 7.31
C ASP A 103 -18.12 4.17 6.13
N GLU A 104 -17.66 2.96 6.41
CA GLU A 104 -17.35 1.90 5.43
C GLU A 104 -16.29 2.28 4.38
N ASP A 105 -15.44 3.28 4.67
CA ASP A 105 -14.33 3.70 3.82
C ASP A 105 -13.20 2.66 3.79
N HIS A 106 -13.00 1.96 4.92
CA HIS A 106 -11.88 1.04 5.13
C HIS A 106 -10.49 1.66 4.95
N LEU A 107 -10.31 2.90 5.42
CA LEU A 107 -8.99 3.53 5.45
C LEU A 107 -8.00 2.68 6.27
N GLY A 108 -6.81 2.44 5.73
CA GLY A 108 -5.83 1.55 6.33
C GLY A 108 -5.92 0.11 5.78
N TRP A 109 -6.69 -0.10 4.71
CA TRP A 109 -6.68 -1.36 3.97
C TRP A 109 -5.29 -1.67 3.39
N SER A 110 -4.64 -0.64 2.85
CA SER A 110 -3.26 -0.69 2.40
C SER A 110 -2.50 0.53 2.92
N VAL A 111 -1.24 0.34 3.28
CA VAL A 111 -0.35 1.39 3.78
C VAL A 111 1.04 1.22 3.18
N SER A 112 1.75 2.31 2.95
CA SER A 112 3.14 2.30 2.50
C SER A 112 3.82 3.62 2.83
N SER A 113 5.16 3.63 2.81
CA SER A 113 5.91 4.88 2.59
C SER A 113 5.50 5.44 1.23
N ALA A 114 5.37 6.76 1.16
CA ALA A 114 5.17 7.47 -0.10
C ALA A 114 6.49 8.06 -0.64
N GLY A 115 7.59 7.98 0.13
CA GLY A 115 8.81 8.74 -0.17
C GLY A 115 8.66 10.21 0.21
N ASP A 116 9.58 11.09 -0.16
CA ASP A 116 9.45 12.53 0.04
C ASP A 116 8.58 13.16 -1.06
N VAL A 117 7.27 13.11 -0.86
CA VAL A 117 6.29 13.61 -1.83
C VAL A 117 6.29 15.13 -1.85
N ASN A 118 6.46 15.77 -0.70
CA ASN A 118 6.31 17.22 -0.58
C ASN A 118 7.63 18.02 -0.67
N GLY A 119 8.78 17.34 -0.73
CA GLY A 119 10.11 17.93 -0.92
C GLY A 119 10.67 18.58 0.34
N ASP A 120 10.31 18.07 1.53
CA ASP A 120 10.79 18.58 2.82
C ASP A 120 11.91 17.74 3.47
N ASP A 121 12.47 16.78 2.71
CA ASP A 121 13.47 15.81 3.13
C ASP A 121 12.99 14.88 4.27
N VAL A 122 11.67 14.80 4.51
CA VAL A 122 11.06 13.86 5.47
C VAL A 122 10.14 12.91 4.70
N PRO A 123 10.30 11.58 4.86
CA PRO A 123 9.44 10.62 4.19
C PRO A 123 7.96 10.81 4.55
N ASP A 124 7.11 10.80 3.54
CA ASP A 124 5.66 10.87 3.65
C ASP A 124 5.05 9.45 3.62
N PHE A 125 3.75 9.36 3.88
CA PHE A 125 3.05 8.07 3.89
C PHE A 125 1.73 8.11 3.14
N VAL A 126 1.37 6.98 2.53
CA VAL A 126 0.15 6.79 1.74
C VAL A 126 -0.72 5.71 2.36
N VAL A 127 -2.04 5.96 2.36
CA VAL A 127 -3.04 5.07 2.94
C VAL A 127 -4.20 4.89 1.96
N GLY A 128 -4.51 3.64 1.63
CA GLY A 128 -5.62 3.26 0.77
C GLY A 128 -6.91 2.96 1.54
N ALA A 129 -8.04 3.26 0.88
CA ALA A 129 -9.42 3.10 1.36
C ALA A 129 -10.31 2.60 0.20
N PRO A 130 -10.28 1.30 -0.13
CA PRO A 130 -11.01 0.76 -1.27
C PRO A 130 -12.52 0.64 -1.08
N GLU A 131 -13.06 1.01 0.10
CA GLU A 131 -14.46 0.81 0.51
C GLU A 131 -14.87 -0.67 0.76
N ASP A 132 -15.90 -0.89 1.58
CA ASP A 132 -16.59 -2.19 1.69
C ASP A 132 -17.30 -2.60 0.38
N ALA A 133 -16.99 -3.79 -0.12
CA ALA A 133 -17.59 -4.36 -1.33
C ALA A 133 -19.12 -4.57 -1.30
N THR A 134 -19.69 -4.61 -0.11
CA THR A 134 -21.11 -4.80 0.20
C THR A 134 -21.84 -3.48 0.48
N PHE A 135 -21.13 -2.36 0.58
CA PHE A 135 -21.74 -1.05 0.78
C PHE A 135 -22.62 -0.65 -0.41
N SER A 136 -23.70 0.09 -0.10
CA SER A 136 -24.64 0.57 -1.10
C SER A 136 -25.24 1.93 -0.67
N PRO A 137 -25.10 2.99 -1.50
CA PRO A 137 -24.52 3.00 -2.84
C PRO A 137 -22.98 2.85 -2.80
N LYS A 138 -22.42 2.05 -3.71
CA LYS A 138 -20.95 1.95 -3.87
C LYS A 138 -20.34 3.33 -4.13
N ARG A 139 -19.13 3.56 -3.66
CA ARG A 139 -18.21 4.65 -3.98
C ARG A 139 -17.01 4.10 -4.73
N GLU A 140 -16.19 5.01 -5.20
CA GLU A 140 -15.06 4.79 -6.08
C GLU A 140 -13.81 4.25 -5.36
N GLY A 141 -13.76 4.40 -4.02
CA GLY A 141 -12.55 4.20 -3.23
C GLY A 141 -11.56 5.36 -3.40
N TYR A 142 -10.60 5.48 -2.49
CA TYR A 142 -9.59 6.54 -2.56
C TYR A 142 -8.25 6.12 -1.94
N ALA A 143 -7.21 6.91 -2.21
CA ALA A 143 -5.97 6.91 -1.46
C ALA A 143 -5.66 8.33 -0.95
N LYS A 144 -5.04 8.43 0.22
CA LYS A 144 -4.61 9.70 0.82
C LYS A 144 -3.12 9.67 1.12
N VAL A 145 -2.45 10.77 0.82
CA VAL A 145 -1.03 10.99 1.11
C VAL A 145 -0.92 12.02 2.23
N PHE A 146 -0.09 11.74 3.22
CA PHE A 146 0.10 12.58 4.40
C PHE A 146 1.57 12.89 4.61
N SER A 147 1.84 14.10 5.06
CA SER A 147 3.18 14.54 5.41
C SER A 147 3.71 13.75 6.61
N GLY A 148 4.89 13.16 6.49
CA GLY A 148 5.55 12.50 7.63
C GLY A 148 6.00 13.48 8.70
N ALA A 149 6.43 14.68 8.30
CA ALA A 149 6.87 15.72 9.24
C ALA A 149 5.73 16.29 10.09
N THR A 150 4.51 16.37 9.54
CA THR A 150 3.41 17.13 10.17
C THR A 150 2.14 16.33 10.43
N GLY A 151 1.98 15.16 9.80
CA GLY A 151 0.73 14.40 9.74
C GLY A 151 -0.37 15.09 8.92
N GLY A 152 -0.06 16.18 8.22
CA GLY A 152 -1.01 16.93 7.41
C GLY A 152 -1.35 16.22 6.11
N LEU A 153 -2.61 16.28 5.68
CA LEU A 153 -3.04 15.76 4.38
C LEU A 153 -2.40 16.56 3.23
N LEU A 154 -1.70 15.88 2.34
CA LEU A 154 -1.08 16.44 1.13
C LEU A 154 -2.02 16.27 -0.07
N PHE A 155 -2.43 15.02 -0.34
CA PHE A 155 -3.27 14.69 -1.49
C PHE A 155 -4.39 13.71 -1.14
N THR A 156 -5.50 13.83 -1.86
CA THR A 156 -6.54 12.80 -1.96
C THR A 156 -6.70 12.43 -3.43
N PHE A 157 -6.63 11.14 -3.72
CA PHE A 157 -6.83 10.59 -5.06
C PHE A 157 -8.05 9.68 -5.05
N ASP A 158 -9.11 10.09 -5.76
CA ASP A 158 -10.38 9.36 -5.84
C ASP A 158 -10.41 8.43 -7.07
N GLY A 159 -10.99 7.24 -6.94
CA GLY A 159 -11.25 6.32 -8.04
C GLY A 159 -12.11 6.92 -9.16
N ASP A 160 -12.11 6.30 -10.34
CA ASP A 160 -12.85 6.83 -11.50
C ASP A 160 -14.35 6.52 -11.43
N ALA A 161 -14.72 5.37 -10.87
CA ALA A 161 -16.10 4.90 -10.83
C ALA A 161 -16.44 4.08 -9.58
N ASN A 162 -17.71 4.12 -9.20
CA ASN A 162 -18.23 3.38 -8.06
C ASN A 162 -17.98 1.87 -8.20
N GLY A 163 -17.37 1.26 -7.18
CA GLY A 163 -17.00 -0.15 -7.15
C GLY A 163 -15.68 -0.46 -7.84
N ASP A 164 -14.83 0.54 -8.06
CA ASP A 164 -13.47 0.34 -8.57
C ASP A 164 -12.51 -0.27 -7.54
N TYR A 165 -12.77 -0.05 -6.26
CA TYR A 165 -11.86 -0.39 -5.15
C TYR A 165 -10.51 0.31 -5.26
N PHE A 166 -10.51 1.58 -5.68
CA PHE A 166 -9.29 2.36 -5.75
C PHE A 166 -8.71 2.57 -4.33
N GLY A 167 -7.39 2.38 -4.18
CA GLY A 167 -6.76 2.27 -2.86
C GLY A 167 -6.62 0.82 -2.36
N TRP A 168 -6.89 -0.17 -3.22
CA TRP A 168 -6.67 -1.59 -2.91
C TRP A 168 -5.21 -1.87 -2.58
N SER A 169 -4.30 -1.28 -3.35
CA SER A 169 -2.85 -1.31 -3.10
C SER A 169 -2.27 0.09 -3.31
N VAL A 170 -1.27 0.45 -2.50
CA VAL A 170 -0.58 1.75 -2.56
C VAL A 170 0.92 1.54 -2.35
N SER A 171 1.73 2.37 -2.97
CA SER A 171 3.19 2.43 -2.76
C SER A 171 3.74 3.77 -3.26
N SER A 172 4.93 4.15 -2.80
CA SER A 172 5.76 5.08 -3.57
C SER A 172 6.10 4.46 -4.93
N ALA A 173 6.12 5.30 -5.97
CA ALA A 173 6.63 4.95 -7.29
C ALA A 173 8.09 5.41 -7.48
N GLY A 174 8.68 6.12 -6.49
CA GLY A 174 9.91 6.90 -6.67
C GLY A 174 9.65 8.16 -7.51
N ASP A 175 10.70 8.87 -7.89
CA ASP A 175 10.61 10.05 -8.76
C ASP A 175 10.58 9.62 -10.22
N VAL A 176 9.39 9.23 -10.70
CA VAL A 176 9.24 8.60 -12.04
C VAL A 176 9.33 9.63 -13.16
N ASN A 177 9.17 10.93 -12.85
CA ASN A 177 9.18 12.01 -13.83
C ASN A 177 10.41 12.95 -13.72
N ARG A 178 11.25 12.76 -12.69
CA ARG A 178 12.46 13.54 -12.35
C ARG A 178 12.20 15.00 -12.03
N ASP A 179 11.11 15.29 -11.33
CA ASP A 179 10.78 16.63 -10.85
C ASP A 179 11.33 16.93 -9.44
N GLY A 180 11.94 15.93 -8.79
CA GLY A 180 12.56 16.03 -7.47
C GLY A 180 11.62 15.70 -6.31
N HIS A 181 10.44 15.17 -6.60
CA HIS A 181 9.46 14.70 -5.63
C HIS A 181 9.14 13.23 -5.88
N ASP A 182 9.01 12.44 -4.82
CA ASP A 182 8.58 11.05 -4.98
C ASP A 182 7.11 10.99 -5.40
N ASP A 183 6.82 10.17 -6.40
CA ASP A 183 5.50 9.97 -6.97
C ASP A 183 4.77 8.80 -6.29
N VAL A 184 3.44 8.75 -6.43
CA VAL A 184 2.61 7.75 -5.73
C VAL A 184 1.86 6.88 -6.73
N ILE A 185 1.96 5.56 -6.55
CA ILE A 185 1.18 4.57 -7.32
C ILE A 185 0.04 3.98 -6.49
N VAL A 186 -1.14 3.90 -7.10
CA VAL A 186 -2.35 3.37 -6.47
C VAL A 186 -3.06 2.40 -7.42
N GLY A 187 -3.39 1.22 -6.91
CA GLY A 187 -4.13 0.18 -7.62
C GLY A 187 -5.63 0.17 -7.30
N ALA A 188 -6.42 -0.19 -8.32
CA ALA A 188 -7.84 -0.54 -8.25
C ALA A 188 -8.02 -1.91 -8.91
N ASP A 189 -8.29 -2.93 -8.11
CA ASP A 189 -8.38 -4.30 -8.63
C ASP A 189 -9.72 -4.59 -9.33
N GLN A 190 -10.71 -3.71 -9.19
CA GLN A 190 -12.08 -3.84 -9.69
C GLN A 190 -12.72 -5.19 -9.35
N PHE A 191 -12.57 -5.65 -8.10
CA PHE A 191 -13.14 -6.92 -7.65
C PHE A 191 -14.67 -7.00 -7.85
N ALA A 192 -15.11 -7.95 -8.68
CA ALA A 192 -16.51 -8.33 -8.72
C ALA A 192 -16.70 -9.85 -8.82
N SER A 193 -17.70 -10.34 -8.09
CA SER A 193 -18.00 -11.76 -7.95
C SER A 193 -18.84 -12.28 -9.14
N GLY A 194 -18.28 -13.19 -9.93
CA GLY A 194 -18.97 -13.93 -11.00
C GLY A 194 -18.07 -14.22 -12.21
N PRO A 195 -18.34 -15.25 -13.03
CA PRO A 195 -17.57 -15.52 -14.24
C PRO A 195 -17.66 -14.34 -15.22
N GLY A 196 -16.52 -13.69 -15.51
CA GLY A 196 -16.47 -12.49 -16.35
C GLY A 196 -17.08 -11.24 -15.74
N ALA A 197 -17.36 -11.25 -14.42
CA ALA A 197 -18.01 -10.14 -13.72
C ALA A 197 -17.03 -9.07 -13.19
N GLY A 198 -15.72 -9.31 -13.24
CA GLY A 198 -14.68 -8.37 -12.81
C GLY A 198 -14.27 -7.39 -13.91
N GLY A 199 -13.93 -6.17 -13.51
CA GLY A 199 -13.25 -5.24 -14.40
C GLY A 199 -11.85 -5.73 -14.78
N THR A 200 -11.18 -5.02 -15.68
CA THR A 200 -9.77 -5.31 -16.00
C THR A 200 -8.85 -5.03 -14.81
N GLY A 201 -9.30 -4.15 -13.90
CA GLY A 201 -8.44 -3.49 -12.92
C GLY A 201 -7.58 -2.43 -13.60
N TYR A 202 -7.05 -1.52 -12.80
CA TYR A 202 -6.14 -0.47 -13.25
C TYR A 202 -5.18 -0.04 -12.12
N ALA A 203 -4.11 0.66 -12.50
CA ALA A 203 -3.26 1.39 -11.58
C ALA A 203 -3.04 2.81 -12.12
N ARG A 204 -2.87 3.77 -11.21
CA ARG A 204 -2.57 5.16 -11.55
C ARG A 204 -1.33 5.64 -10.79
N VAL A 205 -0.48 6.40 -11.47
CA VAL A 205 0.68 7.07 -10.88
C VAL A 205 0.42 8.58 -10.86
N PHE A 206 0.60 9.20 -9.71
CA PHE A 206 0.37 10.63 -9.48
C PHE A 206 1.65 11.32 -9.08
N SER A 207 1.87 12.53 -9.63
CA SER A 207 3.02 13.36 -9.30
C SER A 207 2.98 13.77 -7.84
N GLY A 208 4.11 13.65 -7.14
CA GLY A 208 4.24 14.16 -5.78
C GLY A 208 4.26 15.69 -5.70
N LEU A 209 4.77 16.35 -6.74
CA LEU A 209 4.87 17.80 -6.81
C LEU A 209 3.50 18.51 -6.84
N ASP A 210 2.55 18.02 -7.64
CA ASP A 210 1.29 18.71 -7.88
C ASP A 210 0.03 17.82 -7.90
N GLY A 211 0.18 16.51 -7.68
CA GLY A 211 -0.91 15.54 -7.71
C GLY A 211 -1.42 15.22 -9.12
N ALA A 212 -0.74 15.66 -10.19
CA ALA A 212 -1.15 15.39 -11.56
C ALA A 212 -1.06 13.88 -11.88
N LEU A 213 -2.03 13.37 -12.63
CA LEU A 213 -1.99 12.01 -13.14
C LEU A 213 -0.89 11.88 -14.21
N LEU A 214 0.15 11.10 -13.91
CA LEU A 214 1.25 10.80 -14.82
C LEU A 214 0.89 9.62 -15.72
N TYR A 215 0.40 8.54 -15.12
CA TYR A 215 0.06 7.31 -15.84
C TYR A 215 -1.29 6.75 -15.40
N HIS A 216 -2.07 6.27 -16.37
CA HIS A 216 -3.25 5.45 -16.15
C HIS A 216 -3.06 4.14 -16.94
N LEU A 217 -2.97 3.03 -16.21
CA LEU A 217 -2.64 1.72 -16.77
C LEU A 217 -3.77 0.74 -16.50
N THR A 218 -4.32 0.13 -17.55
CA THR A 218 -5.43 -0.82 -17.44
C THR A 218 -4.95 -2.24 -17.70
N GLY A 219 -5.54 -3.22 -17.01
CA GLY A 219 -5.39 -4.63 -17.38
C GLY A 219 -5.91 -4.94 -18.78
N ASP A 220 -5.47 -6.05 -19.37
CA ASP A 220 -5.80 -6.37 -20.77
C ASP A 220 -7.21 -6.95 -20.92
N ALA A 221 -7.66 -7.72 -19.92
CA ALA A 221 -8.88 -8.49 -19.99
C ALA A 221 -9.67 -8.46 -18.67
N ALA A 222 -10.99 -8.60 -18.80
CA ALA A 222 -11.89 -8.69 -17.65
C ALA A 222 -11.43 -9.80 -16.70
N GLY A 223 -11.33 -9.48 -15.41
CA GLY A 223 -10.88 -10.38 -14.35
C GLY A 223 -9.36 -10.55 -14.23
N ASP A 224 -8.58 -9.73 -14.94
CA ASP A 224 -7.13 -9.62 -14.70
C ASP A 224 -6.83 -9.16 -13.27
N ARG A 225 -7.68 -8.25 -12.74
CA ARG A 225 -7.48 -7.57 -11.46
C ARG A 225 -6.13 -6.86 -11.43
N PHE A 226 -5.76 -6.22 -12.53
CA PHE A 226 -4.56 -5.40 -12.61
C PHE A 226 -4.63 -4.29 -11.55
N GLY A 227 -3.52 -4.01 -10.84
CA GLY A 227 -3.54 -3.13 -9.67
C GLY A 227 -3.87 -3.85 -8.34
N SER A 228 -3.91 -5.19 -8.34
CA SER A 228 -4.01 -5.97 -7.09
C SER A 228 -2.78 -5.78 -6.18
N ALA A 229 -1.62 -5.52 -6.78
CA ALA A 229 -0.38 -5.17 -6.11
C ALA A 229 0.38 -4.15 -6.97
N VAL A 230 1.03 -3.19 -6.32
CA VAL A 230 1.86 -2.16 -6.93
C VAL A 230 3.15 -1.98 -6.12
N ALA A 231 4.24 -1.58 -6.77
CA ALA A 231 5.50 -1.25 -6.10
C ALA A 231 6.35 -0.32 -6.99
N GLY A 232 7.00 0.69 -6.42
CA GLY A 232 8.19 1.29 -7.02
C GLY A 232 9.34 0.28 -7.04
N VAL A 233 10.17 0.28 -8.08
CA VAL A 233 11.28 -0.68 -8.25
C VAL A 233 12.61 0.00 -8.62
N GLU A 234 12.72 1.31 -8.34
CA GLU A 234 13.89 2.14 -8.69
C GLU A 234 14.17 2.11 -10.21
N ASP A 235 15.31 2.61 -10.66
CA ASP A 235 15.70 2.63 -12.08
C ASP A 235 16.17 1.24 -12.56
N VAL A 236 15.22 0.43 -13.03
CA VAL A 236 15.48 -0.95 -13.50
C VAL A 236 16.24 -0.96 -14.82
N ASN A 237 16.08 0.08 -15.65
CA ASN A 237 16.63 0.10 -17.00
C ASN A 237 17.89 0.98 -17.18
N GLY A 238 18.27 1.74 -16.16
CA GLY A 238 19.45 2.59 -16.14
C GLY A 238 19.28 3.92 -16.90
N ASP A 239 18.04 4.40 -17.11
CA ASP A 239 17.77 5.69 -17.76
C ASP A 239 17.73 6.88 -16.78
N GLY A 240 17.83 6.57 -15.49
CA GLY A 240 17.85 7.46 -14.35
C GLY A 240 16.47 7.92 -13.87
N PHE A 241 15.38 7.40 -14.41
CA PHE A 241 14.03 7.61 -13.88
C PHE A 241 13.63 6.39 -13.07
N ASP A 242 12.95 6.57 -11.94
CA ASP A 242 12.47 5.43 -11.18
C ASP A 242 11.37 4.71 -11.97
N ASP A 243 11.41 3.37 -11.97
CA ASP A 243 10.45 2.49 -12.62
C ASP A 243 9.49 1.91 -11.59
N PHE A 244 8.37 1.34 -12.05
CA PHE A 244 7.35 0.79 -11.17
C PHE A 244 6.73 -0.50 -11.73
N ALA A 245 6.19 -1.34 -10.85
CA ALA A 245 5.61 -2.62 -11.19
C ALA A 245 4.14 -2.73 -10.78
N VAL A 246 3.36 -3.45 -11.58
CA VAL A 246 1.94 -3.71 -11.30
C VAL A 246 1.61 -5.18 -11.54
N GLY A 247 0.93 -5.77 -10.56
CA GLY A 247 0.50 -7.16 -10.57
C GLY A 247 -0.96 -7.36 -10.99
N ALA A 248 -1.20 -8.44 -11.73
CA ALA A 248 -2.51 -8.89 -12.20
C ALA A 248 -2.65 -10.40 -11.97
N PRO A 249 -3.18 -10.82 -10.81
CA PRO A 249 -3.20 -12.22 -10.41
C PRO A 249 -4.12 -13.10 -11.23
N ARG A 250 -5.04 -12.54 -12.04
CA ARG A 250 -6.02 -13.29 -12.86
C ARG A 250 -6.72 -14.41 -12.08
N THR A 251 -7.83 -14.10 -11.42
CA THR A 251 -8.53 -15.10 -10.56
C THR A 251 -9.35 -16.13 -11.33
N GLN A 252 -9.26 -16.17 -12.66
CA GLN A 252 -10.02 -17.08 -13.51
C GLN A 252 -9.30 -18.42 -13.70
N SER A 253 -10.07 -19.51 -13.82
CA SER A 253 -9.53 -20.84 -14.13
C SER A 253 -8.80 -20.82 -15.47
N GLY A 254 -7.62 -21.46 -15.55
CA GLY A 254 -6.83 -21.53 -16.79
C GLY A 254 -5.91 -20.34 -17.02
N THR A 255 -5.64 -19.54 -15.98
CA THR A 255 -4.76 -18.38 -16.05
C THR A 255 -3.75 -18.40 -14.92
N SER A 256 -2.53 -17.94 -15.18
CA SER A 256 -1.43 -17.98 -14.22
C SER A 256 -1.14 -16.66 -13.50
N GLY A 257 -1.72 -15.56 -13.98
CA GLY A 257 -1.42 -14.20 -13.52
C GLY A 257 -0.14 -13.63 -14.16
N TYR A 258 0.07 -12.33 -14.05
CA TYR A 258 1.24 -11.64 -14.58
C TYR A 258 1.65 -10.43 -13.74
N VAL A 259 2.88 -9.98 -13.95
CA VAL A 259 3.45 -8.73 -13.41
C VAL A 259 4.07 -7.98 -14.58
N ARG A 260 3.84 -6.67 -14.65
CA ARG A 260 4.51 -5.79 -15.61
C ARG A 260 5.34 -4.75 -14.88
N VAL A 261 6.57 -4.56 -15.33
CA VAL A 261 7.44 -3.44 -14.96
C VAL A 261 7.33 -2.39 -16.05
N PHE A 262 7.11 -1.14 -15.66
CA PHE A 262 6.90 0.00 -16.54
C PHE A 262 8.02 1.02 -16.32
N SER A 263 8.48 1.59 -17.44
CA SER A 263 9.44 2.69 -17.44
C SER A 263 8.81 3.94 -16.84
N GLY A 264 9.44 4.55 -15.84
CA GLY A 264 9.01 5.85 -15.29
C GLY A 264 9.06 6.96 -16.32
N ALA A 265 10.09 6.97 -17.16
CA ALA A 265 10.30 7.98 -18.19
C ALA A 265 9.24 7.97 -19.31
N THR A 266 8.66 6.80 -19.63
CA THR A 266 7.85 6.62 -20.85
C THR A 266 6.50 5.94 -20.65
N GLY A 267 6.28 5.28 -19.51
CA GLY A 267 5.13 4.40 -19.27
C GLY A 267 5.14 3.12 -20.11
N ALA A 268 6.22 2.82 -20.83
CA ALA A 268 6.33 1.61 -21.64
C ALA A 268 6.63 0.39 -20.76
N VAL A 269 6.13 -0.78 -21.16
CA VAL A 269 6.47 -2.04 -20.48
C VAL A 269 7.93 -2.38 -20.76
N LEU A 270 8.74 -2.49 -19.71
CA LEU A 270 10.12 -2.96 -19.74
C LEU A 270 10.18 -4.48 -19.67
N HIS A 271 9.45 -5.05 -18.73
CA HIS A 271 9.40 -6.49 -18.48
C HIS A 271 7.97 -6.96 -18.22
N GLU A 272 7.66 -8.16 -18.70
CA GLU A 272 6.46 -8.91 -18.33
C GLU A 272 6.86 -10.28 -17.81
N PHE A 273 6.41 -10.60 -16.60
CA PHE A 273 6.59 -11.90 -15.98
C PHE A 273 5.24 -12.59 -15.88
N VAL A 274 5.17 -13.87 -16.23
CA VAL A 274 3.93 -14.67 -16.21
C VAL A 274 4.08 -15.85 -15.27
N GLY A 275 3.00 -16.18 -14.54
CA GLY A 275 2.98 -17.32 -13.63
C GLY A 275 3.16 -18.67 -14.35
N PHE A 276 3.57 -19.69 -13.60
CA PHE A 276 3.98 -20.98 -14.16
C PHE A 276 2.83 -21.99 -14.33
N GLY A 277 1.69 -21.79 -13.64
CA GLY A 277 0.57 -22.71 -13.62
C GLY A 277 -0.79 -22.02 -13.41
N ASP A 278 -1.84 -22.75 -13.74
CA ASP A 278 -3.22 -22.28 -13.63
C ASP A 278 -3.62 -22.07 -12.16
N GLY A 279 -4.10 -20.88 -11.84
CA GLY A 279 -4.57 -20.53 -10.49
C GLY A 279 -3.46 -20.13 -9.52
N ASP A 280 -2.22 -19.94 -9.99
CA ASP A 280 -1.07 -19.53 -9.18
C ASP A 280 -1.26 -18.16 -8.52
N ARG A 281 -2.13 -17.30 -9.08
CA ARG A 281 -2.30 -15.90 -8.66
C ARG A 281 -0.99 -15.11 -8.71
N PHE A 282 -0.15 -15.38 -9.70
CA PHE A 282 1.12 -14.68 -9.85
C PHE A 282 0.91 -13.17 -10.00
N GLY A 283 1.62 -12.37 -9.20
CA GLY A 283 1.41 -10.92 -9.12
C GLY A 283 0.35 -10.48 -8.10
N ILE A 284 -0.14 -11.36 -7.21
CA ILE A 284 -1.01 -10.94 -6.09
C ILE A 284 -0.26 -10.16 -5.00
N ALA A 285 1.06 -10.28 -4.94
CA ALA A 285 1.92 -9.56 -4.01
C ALA A 285 3.21 -9.17 -4.73
N LEU A 286 3.68 -7.95 -4.46
CA LEU A 286 4.90 -7.37 -5.00
C LEU A 286 5.64 -6.62 -3.90
N ALA A 287 6.96 -6.67 -3.95
CA ALA A 287 7.85 -5.86 -3.14
C ALA A 287 9.14 -5.62 -3.94
N ALA A 288 9.69 -4.42 -3.87
CA ALA A 288 11.08 -4.20 -4.26
C ALA A 288 11.99 -4.91 -3.26
N ALA A 289 13.02 -5.59 -3.76
CA ALA A 289 13.99 -6.29 -2.93
C ALA A 289 15.39 -5.66 -2.99
N GLY A 290 15.55 -4.58 -3.78
CA GLY A 290 16.84 -4.06 -4.19
C GLY A 290 17.63 -5.03 -5.06
N ASP A 291 18.89 -4.70 -5.30
CA ASP A 291 19.85 -5.59 -5.94
C ASP A 291 20.25 -6.74 -4.99
N LEU A 292 19.96 -7.98 -5.40
CA LEU A 292 20.24 -9.20 -4.64
C LEU A 292 21.38 -10.05 -5.22
N ASP A 293 21.85 -9.76 -6.43
CA ASP A 293 22.89 -10.52 -7.11
C ASP A 293 24.17 -9.73 -7.42
N GLY A 294 24.17 -8.41 -7.17
CA GLY A 294 25.35 -7.55 -7.09
C GLY A 294 25.82 -7.01 -8.43
N ASP A 295 24.93 -6.80 -9.40
CA ASP A 295 25.26 -6.39 -10.77
C ASP A 295 25.34 -4.86 -11.03
#